data_AF-A0A849RTN5-F1
#
_entry.id   AF-A0A849RTN5-F1
#
_cell.length_a   1.000
_cell.length_b   1.000
_cell.length_c   1.000
_cell.angle_alpha   90.00
_cell.angle_beta   90.00
_cell.angle_gamma   90.00
#
_symmetry.space_group_name_H-M   'P 1'
#
loop_
_entity.id
_entity.type
_entity.pdbx_description
1 polymer ?
#
loop_
_entity_poly.entity_id
_entity_poly.type
_entity_poly.pdbx_seq_one_letter_code
_entity_poly.pdbx_strand_id
1 'polypeptide(L)'
;MRISKDRVHHMAESVVAHLQQDGQLDVTGDRKTFVESLEQVITTELSIEDVLNAEVRQMLKAYEKQIEQGQVDYQRMFTMIKTKLVRERGIIL
;
A
#
# COMPACT_ATOMS: atom_id res chain seq x y z
N MET A 1 4.37 4.73 5.71
CA MET A 1 5.18 4.02 4.71
C MET A 1 6.55 3.71 5.29
N ARG A 2 7.04 2.47 5.08
CA ARG A 2 8.37 2.02 5.56
C ARG A 2 9.53 2.39 4.63
N ILE A 3 9.25 2.96 3.45
CA ILE A 3 10.23 3.33 2.42
C ILE A 3 10.16 4.85 2.18
N SER A 4 11.32 5.51 2.05
CA SER A 4 11.41 6.95 1.75
C SER A 4 11.06 7.24 0.30
N LYS A 5 10.52 8.43 0.03
CA LYS A 5 10.16 8.88 -1.33
C LYS A 5 11.34 8.81 -2.29
N ASP A 6 12.53 9.22 -1.86
CA ASP A 6 13.75 9.15 -2.68
C ASP A 6 14.10 7.73 -3.10
N ARG A 7 13.89 6.73 -2.23
CA ARG A 7 14.12 5.32 -2.61
C ARG A 7 13.07 4.84 -3.61
N VAL A 8 11.81 5.26 -3.47
CA VAL A 8 10.76 4.93 -4.44
C VAL A 8 11.07 5.55 -5.81
N HIS A 9 11.55 6.80 -5.82
CA HIS A 9 11.98 7.48 -7.05
C HIS A 9 13.12 6.73 -7.75
N HIS A 10 14.19 6.39 -7.02
CA HIS A 10 15.30 5.61 -7.59
C HIS A 10 14.88 4.22 -8.08
N MET A 11 13.96 3.55 -7.37
CA MET A 11 13.39 2.29 -7.83
C MET A 11 12.62 2.48 -9.13
N ALA A 12 11.80 3.52 -9.22
CA ALA A 12 11.03 3.81 -10.42
C ALA A 12 11.94 4.07 -11.63
N GLU A 13 12.96 4.91 -11.48
CA GLU A 13 13.95 5.17 -12.53
C GLU A 13 14.68 3.89 -12.97
N SER A 14 15.06 3.04 -12.02
CA SER A 14 15.76 1.78 -12.30
C SER A 14 14.87 0.82 -13.07
N VAL A 15 13.59 0.70 -12.72
CA VAL A 15 12.62 -0.14 -13.43
C VAL A 15 12.44 0.36 -14.87
N VAL A 16 12.24 1.67 -15.06
CA VAL A 16 12.12 2.26 -16.40
C VAL A 16 13.38 2.01 -17.23
N ALA A 17 14.56 2.21 -16.65
CA ALA A 17 15.83 1.99 -17.34
C ALA A 17 16.02 0.54 -17.81
N HIS A 18 15.70 -0.45 -16.96
CA HIS A 18 15.81 -1.86 -17.32
C HIS A 18 14.78 -2.25 -18.40
N LEU A 19 13.53 -1.80 -18.28
CA LEU A 19 12.48 -2.10 -19.26
C LEU A 19 12.78 -1.52 -20.65
N GLN A 20 13.42 -0.34 -20.69
CA GLN A 20 13.91 0.25 -21.93
C GLN A 20 15.10 -0.54 -22.50
N GLN A 21 16.04 -0.94 -21.65
CA GLN A 21 17.21 -1.72 -22.06
C GLN A 21 16.83 -3.08 -22.65
N ASP A 22 15.82 -3.73 -22.08
CA ASP A 22 15.31 -5.03 -22.54
C ASP A 22 14.39 -4.90 -23.78
N GLY A 23 14.16 -3.69 -24.28
CA GLY A 23 13.29 -3.43 -25.44
C GLY A 23 11.81 -3.73 -25.20
N GLN A 24 11.40 -3.91 -23.94
CA GLN A 24 10.02 -4.21 -23.56
C GLN A 24 9.15 -2.97 -23.45
N LEU A 25 9.76 -1.78 -23.49
CA LEU A 25 9.08 -0.52 -23.26
C LEU A 25 9.66 0.56 -24.17
N ASP A 26 8.83 1.06 -25.08
CA ASP A 26 9.17 2.17 -25.95
C ASP A 26 8.42 3.42 -25.48
N VAL A 27 9.15 4.40 -24.97
CA VAL A 27 8.57 5.61 -24.38
C VAL A 27 8.33 6.62 -25.48
N THR A 28 7.08 6.72 -25.93
CA THR A 28 6.64 7.65 -26.99
C THR A 28 6.48 9.11 -26.52
N GLY A 29 6.71 9.40 -25.22
CA GLY A 29 6.55 10.73 -24.61
C GLY A 29 7.70 11.12 -23.68
N ASP A 30 7.44 12.00 -22.70
CA ASP A 30 8.46 12.40 -21.72
C ASP A 30 8.71 11.28 -20.70
N ARG A 31 9.94 10.77 -20.70
CA ARG A 31 10.42 9.78 -19.72
C ARG A 31 10.19 10.25 -18.29
N LYS A 32 10.33 11.55 -18.02
CA LYS A 32 10.15 12.10 -16.68
C LYS A 32 8.72 11.90 -16.17
N THR A 33 7.71 12.23 -16.98
CA THR A 33 6.30 12.03 -16.63
C THR A 33 5.96 10.55 -16.41
N PHE A 34 6.60 9.65 -17.18
CA PHE A 34 6.43 8.21 -16.98
C PHE A 34 7.01 7.73 -15.64
N VAL A 35 8.22 8.16 -15.29
CA VAL A 35 8.85 7.87 -14.00
C VAL A 35 8.01 8.41 -12.84
N GLU A 36 7.51 9.65 -12.94
CA GLU A 36 6.63 10.25 -11.93
C GLU A 36 5.32 9.45 -11.75
N SER A 37 4.72 9.00 -12.86
CA SER A 37 3.52 8.15 -12.81
C SER A 37 3.81 6.81 -12.14
N LEU A 38 4.96 6.20 -12.44
CA LEU A 38 5.38 4.95 -11.84
C LEU A 38 5.69 5.12 -10.35
N GLU A 39 6.36 6.21 -9.96
CA GLU A 39 6.61 6.58 -8.56
C GLU A 39 5.30 6.71 -7.79
N GLN A 40 4.29 7.36 -8.38
CA GLN A 40 2.97 7.51 -7.78
C GLN A 40 2.30 6.15 -7.59
N VAL A 41 2.31 5.28 -8.61
CA VAL A 41 1.73 3.93 -8.52
C VAL A 41 2.43 3.11 -7.44
N ILE A 42 3.77 3.07 -7.42
CA ILE A 42 4.54 2.33 -6.41
C ILE A 42 4.26 2.89 -5.01
N THR A 43 4.17 4.21 -4.86
CA THR A 43 3.85 4.85 -3.58
C THR A 43 2.45 4.47 -3.11
N THR A 44 1.46 4.49 -4.00
CA THR A 44 0.09 4.09 -3.70
C THR A 44 0.06 2.63 -3.24
N GLU A 45 0.69 1.72 -3.98
CA GLU A 45 0.77 0.29 -3.62
C GLU A 45 1.45 0.08 -2.27
N LEU A 46 2.61 0.72 -2.03
CA LEU A 46 3.32 0.63 -0.76
C LEU A 46 2.55 1.24 0.42
N SER A 47 1.62 2.15 0.16
CA SER A 47 0.77 2.78 1.18
C SER A 47 -0.51 2.01 1.48
N ILE A 48 -0.89 1.03 0.66
CA ILE A 48 -2.17 0.34 0.77
C ILE A 48 -2.31 -0.38 2.11
N GLU A 49 -1.21 -0.95 2.62
CA GLU A 49 -1.20 -1.60 3.93
C GLU A 49 -1.40 -0.59 5.07
N ASP A 50 -0.78 0.59 4.99
CA ASP A 50 -0.94 1.64 6.00
C ASP A 50 -2.37 2.17 6.03
N VAL A 51 -2.96 2.41 4.85
CA VAL A 51 -4.36 2.83 4.69
C VAL A 51 -5.30 1.77 5.26
N LEU A 52 -5.07 0.50 4.90
CA LEU A 52 -5.84 -0.63 5.42
C LEU A 52 -5.76 -0.71 6.95
N ASN A 53 -4.55 -0.60 7.52
CA ASN A 53 -4.35 -0.63 8.96
C ASN A 53 -5.07 0.54 9.67
N ALA A 54 -5.04 1.74 9.10
CA ALA A 54 -5.75 2.90 9.63
C ALA A 54 -7.27 2.69 9.63
N GLU A 55 -7.80 2.13 8.54
CA GLU A 55 -9.22 1.82 8.40
C GLU A 55 -9.69 0.75 9.40
N VAL A 56 -8.90 -0.31 9.59
CA VAL A 56 -9.16 -1.32 10.63
C VAL A 56 -9.21 -0.67 12.02
N ARG A 57 -8.26 0.22 12.35
CA ARG A 57 -8.28 0.94 13.63
C ARG A 57 -9.51 1.81 13.78
N GLN A 58 -9.94 2.48 12.71
CA GLN A 58 -11.15 3.31 12.72
C GLN A 58 -12.41 2.47 12.97
N MET A 59 -12.51 1.29 12.36
CA MET A 59 -13.60 0.36 12.65
C MET A 59 -13.57 -0.13 14.09
N LEU A 60 -12.38 -0.41 14.64
CA LEU A 60 -12.24 -0.83 16.04
C LEU A 60 -12.65 0.23 17.05
N LYS A 61 -12.57 1.53 16.73
CA LYS A 61 -13.07 2.61 17.61
C LYS A 61 -14.56 2.46 17.93
N ALA A 62 -15.37 1.92 17.01
CA ALA A 62 -16.78 1.65 17.27
C ALA A 62 -17.00 0.57 18.35
N TYR A 63 -16.01 -0.31 18.55
CA TYR A 63 -16.03 -1.42 19.51
C TYR A 63 -15.19 -1.15 20.77
N GLU A 64 -14.61 0.05 20.90
CA GLU A 64 -13.68 0.41 21.98
C GLU A 64 -14.28 0.15 23.37
N LYS A 65 -15.56 0.50 23.59
CA LYS A 65 -16.27 0.21 24.85
C LYS A 65 -16.39 -1.27 25.18
N GLN A 66 -16.58 -2.14 24.19
CA GLN A 66 -16.67 -3.60 24.40
C GLN A 66 -15.31 -4.22 24.67
N ILE A 67 -14.27 -3.65 24.06
CA ILE A 67 -12.87 -4.03 24.28
C ILE A 67 -12.43 -3.62 25.70
N GLU A 68 -12.76 -2.40 26.13
CA GLU A 68 -12.49 -1.91 27.50
C GLU A 68 -13.23 -2.74 28.57
N GLN A 69 -14.43 -3.22 28.25
CA GLN A 69 -15.20 -4.12 29.13
C GLN A 69 -14.65 -5.56 29.16
N GLY A 70 -13.56 -5.84 28.43
CA GLY A 70 -12.90 -7.15 28.40
C GLY A 70 -13.70 -8.24 27.68
N GLN A 71 -14.78 -7.88 26.97
CA GLN A 71 -15.60 -8.83 26.23
C GLN A 71 -14.94 -9.29 24.94
N VAL A 72 -14.00 -8.50 24.41
CA VAL A 72 -13.41 -8.70 23.10
C VAL A 72 -11.92 -8.33 23.10
N ASP A 73 -11.09 -9.21 22.54
CA ASP A 73 -9.65 -8.98 22.35
C ASP A 73 -9.40 -8.09 21.12
N TYR A 74 -8.77 -6.93 21.34
CA TYR A 74 -8.40 -5.97 20.31
C TYR A 74 -7.56 -6.59 19.19
N GLN A 75 -6.52 -7.35 19.56
CA GLN A 75 -5.56 -7.92 18.62
C GLN A 75 -6.24 -8.96 17.73
N ARG A 76 -7.11 -9.79 18.33
CA ARG A 76 -7.88 -10.79 17.58
C ARG A 76 -8.85 -10.13 16.60
N MET A 77 -9.58 -9.10 17.03
CA MET A 77 -10.48 -8.35 16.14
C MET A 77 -9.74 -7.61 15.04
N PHE A 78 -8.59 -7.01 15.34
CA PHE A 78 -7.74 -6.35 14.36
C PHE A 78 -7.35 -7.32 13.23
N THR A 79 -6.84 -8.51 13.58
CA THR A 79 -6.49 -9.53 12.60
C THR A 79 -7.71 -9.98 11.79
N MET A 80 -8.85 -10.24 12.44
CA MET A 80 -10.06 -10.68 11.75
C MET A 80 -10.57 -9.65 10.72
N ILE A 81 -10.65 -8.37 11.11
CA ILE A 81 -11.11 -7.29 10.23
C ILE A 81 -10.08 -7.06 9.11
N LYS A 82 -8.78 -7.07 9.42
CA LYS A 82 -7.71 -6.94 8.42
C LYS A 82 -7.83 -8.05 7.37
N THR A 83 -7.92 -9.32 7.78
CA THR A 83 -8.05 -10.45 6.84
C THR A 83 -9.32 -10.35 5.99
N LYS A 84 -10.44 -9.89 6.57
CA LYS A 84 -11.69 -9.71 5.83
C LYS A 84 -11.52 -8.65 4.73
N LEU A 85 -10.99 -7.48 5.07
CA LEU A 85 -10.77 -6.39 4.10
C LEU A 85 -9.76 -6.75 3.01
N VAL A 86 -8.68 -7.46 3.36
CA VAL A 86 -7.68 -7.96 2.38
C VAL A 86 -8.38 -8.84 1.34
N ARG A 87 -9.25 -9.75 1.78
CA ARG A 87 -9.99 -10.65 0.90
C ARG A 87 -11.03 -9.90 0.06
N GLU A 88 -11.77 -8.96 0.65
CA GLU A 88 -12.80 -8.18 -0.05
C GLU A 88 -12.22 -7.26 -1.13
N ARG A 89 -11.03 -6.70 -0.88
CA ARG A 89 -10.36 -5.80 -1.82
C ARG A 89 -9.34 -6.49 -2.74
N GLY A 90 -9.15 -7.79 -2.58
CA GLY A 90 -8.17 -8.55 -3.36
C GLY A 90 -6.72 -8.07 -3.16
N ILE A 91 -6.41 -7.48 -1.99
CA ILE A 91 -5.06 -6.99 -1.69
C ILE A 91 -4.16 -8.20 -1.47
N ILE A 92 -2.96 -8.18 -2.06
CA ILE A 92 -1.93 -9.18 -1.81
C ILE A 92 -0.95 -8.56 -0.81
N LEU A 93 -0.88 -9.12 0.40
CA LEU A 93 0.05 -8.72 1.47
C LEU A 93 1.28 -9.61 1.48
#